data_AF-A0AAD7A251-F1
#
_entry.id   AF-A0AAD7A251-F1
#
_cell.length_a   1.000
_cell.length_b   1.000
_cell.length_c   1.000
_cell.angle_alpha   90.00
_cell.angle_beta   90.00
_cell.angle_gamma   90.00
#
_symmetry.space_group_name_H-M   'P 1'
#
loop_
_entity.id
_entity.type
_entity.pdbx_description
1 polymer ?
#
loop_
_entity_poly.entity_id
_entity_poly.type
_entity_poly.pdbx_seq_one_letter_code
_entity_poly.pdbx_strand_id
1 'polypeptide(L)'
;MKGLPYPSWRRIKHDFLHHFHLPRCDFLAWILVVKLAPSYYRKINSILTVSGRYRELPAWRQDFKRMWKKLGKKPITIPVNPAYKTDTKKLVCTCPSQSTNRFLLCKHIVQAVKPVPAVFFLEVRRQRTVPFWVHASLKPREDTAGDASSESPARVTEASGSLERAGDGDEDDSGDDGGDDGDDEEEEDVFVDMQKADEENLTFEETLDQHIDTIIEFANGLKYQRRFRDQRMLQALERDGGAFLRLARACLTKEKRLKSTRGGKTPSTWETSTSAAMYYRARPTYAAEQDN
;
A
#
# COMPACT_ATOMS: atom_id res chain seq x y z
N MET A 1 -6.58 0.70 9.34
CA MET A 1 -7.25 -0.56 8.93
C MET A 1 -8.03 -0.35 7.63
N LYS A 2 -7.36 -0.47 6.48
CA LYS A 2 -7.96 -0.34 5.14
C LYS A 2 -7.83 -1.68 4.40
N GLY A 3 -8.88 -2.13 3.72
CA GLY A 3 -8.72 -2.98 2.53
C GLY A 3 -9.02 -4.49 2.61
N LEU A 4 -9.61 -5.02 3.69
CA LEU A 4 -10.30 -6.32 3.55
C LEU A 4 -11.67 -6.06 2.90
N PRO A 5 -12.07 -6.83 1.88
CA PRO A 5 -13.43 -6.74 1.36
C PRO A 5 -14.33 -7.19 2.49
N TYR A 6 -15.00 -6.26 3.16
CA TYR A 6 -16.12 -6.60 4.02
C TYR A 6 -17.01 -7.59 3.25
N PRO A 7 -17.52 -8.66 3.90
CA PRO A 7 -18.47 -9.56 3.27
C PRO A 7 -19.52 -8.69 2.59
N SER A 8 -19.76 -8.88 1.30
CA SER A 8 -20.65 -8.05 0.47
C SER A 8 -21.98 -7.75 1.20
N TRP A 9 -22.44 -8.71 1.99
CA TRP A 9 -23.60 -8.61 2.87
C TRP A 9 -23.54 -7.54 3.98
N ARG A 10 -22.40 -7.34 4.65
CA ARG A 10 -22.26 -6.28 5.68
C ARG A 10 -22.42 -4.90 5.07
N ARG A 11 -21.83 -4.71 3.89
CA ARG A 11 -21.96 -3.46 3.13
C ARG A 11 -23.38 -3.23 2.66
N ILE A 12 -24.04 -4.26 2.12
CA ILE A 12 -25.45 -4.17 1.72
C ILE A 12 -26.33 -3.80 2.91
N LYS A 13 -26.09 -4.42 4.08
CA LYS A 13 -26.81 -4.11 5.32
C LYS A 13 -26.62 -2.67 5.76
N HIS A 14 -25.38 -2.21 5.82
CA HIS A 14 -25.03 -0.87 6.25
C HIS A 14 -25.54 0.20 5.28
N ASP A 15 -25.31 0.02 3.98
CA ASP A 15 -25.54 1.08 2.98
C ASP A 15 -27.00 1.12 2.52
N PHE A 16 -27.70 -0.02 2.45
CA PHE A 16 -29.04 -0.09 1.85
C PHE A 16 -30.15 -0.64 2.76
N LEU A 17 -29.81 -1.45 3.77
CA LEU A 17 -30.83 -2.13 4.60
C LEU A 17 -30.86 -1.64 6.05
N HIS A 18 -30.17 -0.57 6.42
CA HIS A 18 -30.11 -0.10 7.81
C HIS A 18 -31.48 0.36 8.34
N HIS A 19 -32.38 0.80 7.46
CA HIS A 19 -33.76 1.15 7.79
C HIS A 19 -34.77 0.00 7.61
N PHE A 20 -34.35 -1.17 7.11
CA PHE A 20 -35.26 -2.28 6.78
C PHE A 20 -35.03 -3.45 7.73
N HIS A 21 -35.95 -3.63 8.67
CA HIS A 21 -35.86 -4.72 9.66
C HIS A 21 -36.14 -6.10 9.04
N LEU A 22 -36.92 -6.17 7.95
CA LEU A 22 -37.19 -7.38 7.14
C LEU A 22 -37.49 -7.00 5.67
N PRO A 23 -36.47 -6.74 4.85
CA PRO A 23 -36.69 -6.43 3.44
C PRO A 23 -37.24 -7.66 2.70
N ARG A 24 -38.27 -7.45 1.86
CA ARG A 24 -38.76 -8.48 0.93
C ARG A 24 -37.66 -8.91 -0.02
N CYS A 25 -37.66 -10.19 -0.43
CA CYS A 25 -36.66 -10.74 -1.35
C CYS A 25 -36.56 -9.94 -2.66
N ASP A 26 -37.69 -9.48 -3.20
CA ASP A 26 -37.72 -8.68 -4.44
C ASP A 26 -37.01 -7.33 -4.28
N PHE A 27 -37.15 -6.70 -3.11
CA PHE A 27 -36.47 -5.44 -2.82
C PHE A 27 -34.96 -5.64 -2.72
N LEU A 28 -34.53 -6.75 -2.12
CA LEU A 28 -33.11 -7.12 -2.10
C LEU A 28 -32.58 -7.37 -3.52
N ALA A 29 -33.32 -8.13 -4.34
CA ALA A 29 -32.95 -8.38 -5.73
C ALA A 29 -32.81 -7.07 -6.52
N TRP A 30 -33.73 -6.13 -6.34
CA TRP A 30 -33.66 -4.79 -6.94
C TRP A 30 -32.41 -4.02 -6.50
N ILE A 31 -32.08 -4.00 -5.19
CA ILE A 31 -30.85 -3.36 -4.69
C ILE A 31 -29.61 -3.99 -5.35
N LEU A 32 -29.55 -5.32 -5.41
CA LEU A 32 -28.40 -6.03 -5.99
C LEU A 32 -28.21 -5.68 -7.47
N VAL A 33 -29.28 -5.67 -8.26
CA VAL A 33 -29.22 -5.45 -9.71
C VAL A 33 -29.04 -3.97 -10.05
N VAL A 34 -29.76 -3.07 -9.37
CA VAL A 34 -29.87 -1.66 -9.77
C VAL A 34 -28.83 -0.78 -9.08
N LYS A 35 -28.48 -1.07 -7.82
CA LYS A 35 -27.55 -0.24 -7.04
C LYS A 35 -26.17 -0.87 -6.98
N LEU A 36 -26.11 -2.15 -6.66
CA LEU A 36 -24.85 -2.81 -6.35
C LEU A 36 -24.08 -3.23 -7.60
N ALA A 37 -24.70 -3.97 -8.52
CA ALA A 37 -24.02 -4.49 -9.72
C ALA A 37 -23.37 -3.39 -10.59
N PRO A 38 -24.01 -2.24 -10.88
CA PRO A 38 -23.39 -1.18 -11.68
C PRO A 38 -22.14 -0.60 -11.01
N SER A 39 -22.14 -0.46 -9.67
CA SER A 39 -20.96 0.01 -8.93
C SER A 39 -19.78 -0.95 -9.06
N TYR A 40 -20.05 -2.27 -9.02
CA TYR A 40 -19.02 -3.29 -9.25
C TYR A 40 -18.53 -3.31 -10.69
N TYR A 41 -19.42 -3.17 -11.68
CA TYR A 41 -19.00 -3.12 -13.08
C TYR A 41 -18.12 -1.91 -13.37
N ARG A 42 -18.46 -0.72 -12.85
CA ARG A 42 -17.59 0.47 -12.95
C ARG A 42 -16.22 0.23 -12.32
N LYS A 43 -16.19 -0.37 -11.13
CA LYS A 43 -14.93 -0.69 -10.45
C LYS A 43 -14.09 -1.71 -11.21
N ILE A 44 -14.70 -2.78 -11.71
CA ILE A 44 -14.03 -3.79 -12.53
C ILE A 44 -13.50 -3.14 -13.80
N ASN A 45 -14.29 -2.31 -14.47
CA ASN A 45 -13.87 -1.59 -15.67
C ASN A 45 -12.68 -0.69 -15.34
N SER A 46 -12.72 0.11 -14.27
CA SER A 46 -11.58 0.93 -13.83
C SER A 46 -10.29 0.11 -13.63
N ILE A 47 -10.39 -1.06 -12.99
CA ILE A 47 -9.25 -1.96 -12.76
C ILE A 47 -8.73 -2.59 -14.07
N LEU A 48 -9.62 -2.84 -15.04
CA LEU A 48 -9.30 -3.51 -16.32
C LEU A 48 -8.85 -2.54 -17.41
N THR A 49 -9.36 -1.31 -17.43
CA THR A 49 -9.00 -0.28 -18.41
C THR A 49 -7.66 0.34 -18.05
N VAL A 50 -6.77 0.45 -19.03
CA VAL A 50 -5.47 1.09 -18.88
C VAL A 50 -5.68 2.61 -18.92
N SER A 51 -6.18 3.18 -17.82
CA SER A 51 -6.19 4.63 -17.63
C SER A 51 -4.91 5.04 -16.90
N GLY A 52 -4.26 6.09 -17.38
CA GLY A 52 -2.88 6.46 -17.00
C GLY A 52 -2.69 6.90 -15.55
N ARG A 53 -1.39 6.99 -15.17
CA ARG A 53 -0.74 7.42 -13.90
C ARG A 53 -1.24 6.83 -12.57
N TYR A 54 -2.52 6.52 -12.39
CA TYR A 54 -3.09 5.99 -11.16
C TYR A 54 -3.91 4.73 -11.45
N ARG A 55 -3.23 3.58 -11.41
CA ARG A 55 -3.89 2.28 -11.54
C ARG A 55 -4.37 1.83 -10.17
N GLU A 56 -5.69 1.79 -9.96
CA GLU A 56 -6.23 1.00 -8.83
C GLU A 56 -5.84 -0.47 -9.04
N LEU A 57 -4.84 -0.92 -8.30
CA LEU A 57 -4.34 -2.28 -8.41
C LEU A 57 -5.22 -3.24 -7.61
N PRO A 58 -5.46 -4.46 -8.11
CA PRO A 58 -6.12 -5.49 -7.32
C PRO A 58 -5.39 -5.73 -5.99
N ALA A 59 -6.13 -5.75 -4.89
CA ALA A 59 -5.59 -5.95 -3.54
C ALA A 59 -4.72 -7.22 -3.41
N TRP A 60 -5.01 -8.26 -4.21
CA TRP A 60 -4.24 -9.51 -4.20
C TRP A 60 -2.77 -9.33 -4.59
N ARG A 61 -2.40 -8.25 -5.30
CA ARG A 61 -1.03 -8.02 -5.79
C ARG A 61 -0.02 -7.80 -4.65
N GLN A 62 -0.43 -7.09 -3.59
CA GLN A 62 0.45 -6.87 -2.43
C GLN A 62 0.77 -8.19 -1.73
N ASP A 63 -0.25 -9.00 -1.46
CA ASP A 63 -0.10 -10.35 -0.92
C ASP A 63 0.74 -11.26 -1.82
N PHE A 64 0.55 -11.18 -3.13
CA PHE A 64 1.31 -11.94 -4.11
C PHE A 64 2.79 -11.57 -4.06
N LYS A 65 3.12 -10.28 -4.05
CA LYS A 65 4.48 -9.76 -3.91
C LYS A 65 5.13 -10.24 -2.61
N ARG A 66 4.42 -10.14 -1.48
CA ARG A 66 4.90 -10.64 -0.18
C ARG A 66 5.20 -12.14 -0.23
N MET A 67 4.27 -12.93 -0.75
CA MET A 67 4.43 -14.39 -0.87
C MET A 67 5.58 -14.77 -1.79
N TRP A 68 5.70 -14.11 -2.95
CA TRP A 68 6.79 -14.34 -3.90
C TRP A 68 8.15 -14.11 -3.25
N LYS A 69 8.33 -12.96 -2.59
CA LYS A 69 9.57 -12.65 -1.86
C LYS A 69 9.87 -13.68 -0.76
N LYS A 70 8.85 -14.10 -0.01
CA LYS A 70 8.99 -15.14 1.04
C LYS A 70 9.46 -16.47 0.46
N LEU A 71 8.87 -16.92 -0.66
CA LEU A 71 9.24 -18.17 -1.32
C LEU A 71 10.62 -18.11 -1.98
N GLY A 72 11.02 -16.95 -2.51
CA GLY A 72 12.34 -16.74 -3.09
C GLY A 72 13.47 -16.84 -2.07
N LYS A 73 13.22 -16.48 -0.79
CA LYS A 73 14.21 -16.55 0.29
C LYS A 73 14.27 -17.91 1.01
N LYS A 74 13.25 -18.75 0.88
CA LYS A 74 13.18 -20.02 1.62
C LYS A 74 14.21 -21.03 1.11
N PRO A 75 15.07 -21.62 1.96
CA PRO A 75 16.03 -22.62 1.48
C PRO A 75 15.31 -23.85 0.90
N ILE A 76 15.83 -24.36 -0.21
CA ILE A 76 15.43 -25.67 -0.73
C ILE A 76 16.29 -26.71 0.00
N THR A 77 15.63 -27.73 0.54
CA THR A 77 16.32 -28.87 1.15
C THR A 77 17.00 -29.66 0.04
N ILE A 78 18.31 -29.85 0.15
CA ILE A 78 19.13 -30.61 -0.80
C ILE A 78 19.49 -31.95 -0.13
N PRO A 79 19.30 -33.10 -0.80
CA PRO A 79 18.76 -33.25 -2.15
C PRO A 79 17.26 -32.94 -2.21
N VAL A 80 16.83 -32.35 -3.33
CA VAL A 80 15.40 -32.14 -3.59
C VAL A 80 14.74 -33.51 -3.65
N ASN A 81 13.64 -33.69 -2.91
CA ASN A 81 12.89 -34.94 -2.96
C ASN A 81 12.53 -35.25 -4.44
N PRO A 82 12.92 -36.42 -4.98
CA PRO A 82 12.72 -36.75 -6.40
C PRO A 82 11.25 -36.78 -6.82
N ALA A 83 10.32 -36.87 -5.87
CA ALA A 83 8.89 -36.72 -6.12
C ALA A 83 8.48 -35.31 -6.54
N TYR A 84 9.29 -34.28 -6.24
CA TYR A 84 9.03 -32.88 -6.56
C TYR A 84 9.63 -32.50 -7.92
N LYS A 85 8.84 -32.67 -8.98
CA LYS A 85 9.18 -32.26 -10.35
C LYS A 85 8.61 -30.87 -10.60
N THR A 86 9.46 -29.96 -11.07
CA THR A 86 9.09 -28.58 -11.38
C THR A 86 9.18 -28.34 -12.88
N ASP A 87 8.07 -27.95 -13.50
CA ASP A 87 8.01 -27.50 -14.89
C ASP A 87 8.00 -25.96 -14.90
N THR A 88 9.11 -25.38 -15.34
CA THR A 88 9.30 -23.92 -15.41
C THR A 88 8.50 -23.27 -16.53
N LYS A 89 8.16 -24.01 -17.60
CA LYS A 89 7.37 -23.49 -18.74
C LYS A 89 5.90 -23.39 -18.37
N LYS A 90 5.37 -24.40 -17.66
CA LYS A 90 3.97 -24.41 -17.19
C LYS A 90 3.79 -23.74 -15.83
N LEU A 91 4.89 -23.43 -15.12
CA LEU A 91 4.89 -22.95 -13.73
C LEU A 91 4.10 -23.88 -12.80
N VAL A 92 4.36 -25.19 -12.94
CA VAL A 92 3.74 -26.25 -12.15
C VAL A 92 4.81 -27.03 -11.41
N CYS A 93 4.53 -27.45 -10.19
CA CYS A 93 5.38 -28.26 -9.34
C CYS A 93 4.54 -29.30 -8.63
N THR A 94 5.00 -30.54 -8.58
CA THR A 94 4.27 -31.63 -7.90
C THR A 94 4.35 -31.56 -6.36
N CYS A 95 5.02 -30.55 -5.79
CA CYS A 95 5.12 -30.42 -4.35
C CYS A 95 3.78 -29.99 -3.70
N PRO A 96 3.42 -30.52 -2.51
CA PRO A 96 2.18 -30.16 -1.82
C PRO A 96 2.02 -28.67 -1.53
N SER A 97 3.15 -27.96 -1.39
CA SER A 97 3.14 -26.52 -1.10
C SER A 97 2.57 -25.67 -2.25
N GLN A 98 2.53 -26.17 -3.49
CA GLN A 98 1.92 -25.44 -4.58
C GLN A 98 0.39 -25.43 -4.43
N SER A 99 -0.22 -26.60 -4.22
CA SER A 99 -1.68 -26.73 -4.13
C SER A 99 -2.26 -26.10 -2.87
N THR A 100 -1.50 -26.05 -1.77
CA THR A 100 -1.95 -25.39 -0.53
C THR A 100 -1.82 -23.87 -0.57
N ASN A 101 -0.99 -23.32 -1.45
CA ASN A 101 -0.82 -21.87 -1.58
C ASN A 101 -1.95 -21.26 -2.41
N ARG A 102 -2.60 -20.20 -1.89
CA ARG A 102 -3.66 -19.43 -2.59
C ARG A 102 -3.24 -18.95 -3.99
N PHE A 103 -1.94 -18.72 -4.20
CA PHE A 103 -1.38 -18.24 -5.46
C PHE A 103 -0.83 -19.35 -6.36
N LEU A 104 -0.93 -20.62 -5.95
CA LEU A 104 -0.41 -21.76 -6.70
C LEU A 104 1.10 -21.63 -6.98
N LEU A 105 1.85 -21.15 -5.98
CA LEU A 105 3.30 -20.97 -6.03
C LEU A 105 3.98 -21.80 -4.94
N CYS A 106 5.17 -22.30 -5.23
CA CYS A 106 6.06 -22.93 -4.27
C CYS A 106 7.48 -22.37 -4.38
N LYS A 107 8.33 -22.68 -3.40
CA LYS A 107 9.74 -22.26 -3.41
C LYS A 107 10.50 -22.79 -4.64
N HIS A 108 10.18 -24.01 -5.09
CA HIS A 108 10.83 -24.61 -6.26
C HIS A 108 10.53 -23.83 -7.55
N ILE A 109 9.28 -23.41 -7.80
CA ILE A 109 8.92 -22.60 -8.98
C ILE A 109 9.60 -21.23 -8.91
N VAL A 110 9.50 -20.55 -7.77
CA VAL A 110 10.00 -19.17 -7.63
C VAL A 110 11.52 -19.09 -7.77
N GLN A 111 12.25 -20.13 -7.33
CA GLN A 111 13.71 -20.17 -7.42
C GLN A 111 14.23 -20.76 -8.74
N ALA A 112 13.39 -21.52 -9.45
CA ALA A 112 13.69 -22.04 -10.79
C ALA A 112 13.48 -21.02 -11.92
N VAL A 113 13.00 -19.81 -11.61
CA VAL A 113 12.90 -18.69 -12.55
C VAL A 113 13.95 -17.61 -12.27
N LYS A 114 14.34 -16.86 -13.30
CA LYS A 114 15.25 -15.72 -13.16
C LYS A 114 14.63 -14.65 -12.23
N PRO A 115 15.46 -13.85 -11.52
CA PRO A 115 14.97 -12.74 -10.71
C PRO A 115 14.07 -11.80 -11.53
N VAL A 116 12.94 -11.42 -10.95
CA VAL A 116 11.93 -10.59 -11.62
C VAL A 116 12.13 -9.10 -11.29
N PRO A 117 12.00 -8.18 -12.25
CA PRO A 117 12.10 -6.73 -12.00
C PRO A 117 10.91 -6.22 -11.18
N ALA A 118 11.00 -5.04 -10.56
CA ALA A 118 9.90 -4.49 -9.76
C ALA A 118 8.59 -4.31 -10.55
N VAL A 119 8.70 -3.96 -11.84
CA VAL A 119 7.58 -3.79 -12.78
C VAL A 119 6.74 -5.07 -12.94
N PHE A 120 7.35 -6.25 -12.78
CA PHE A 120 6.65 -7.54 -12.83
C PHE A 120 5.42 -7.58 -11.92
N PHE A 121 5.53 -7.06 -10.70
CA PHE A 121 4.43 -7.14 -9.73
C PHE A 121 3.23 -6.25 -10.11
N LEU A 122 3.46 -5.25 -10.97
CA LEU A 122 2.43 -4.35 -11.50
C LEU A 122 1.74 -4.96 -12.73
N GLU A 123 2.50 -5.68 -13.55
CA GLU A 123 2.04 -6.14 -14.87
C GLU A 123 1.60 -7.60 -14.91
N VAL A 124 2.07 -8.44 -13.97
CA VAL A 124 1.76 -9.88 -13.97
C VAL A 124 0.25 -10.13 -14.04
N ARG A 125 -0.14 -11.07 -14.91
CA ARG A 125 -1.54 -11.47 -15.14
C ARG A 125 -1.78 -12.86 -14.60
N ARG A 126 -2.93 -13.04 -13.92
CA ARG A 126 -3.42 -14.35 -13.46
C ARG A 126 -4.35 -14.95 -14.51
N GLN A 127 -4.13 -16.21 -14.85
CA GLN A 127 -4.99 -17.00 -15.74
C GLN A 127 -5.74 -18.09 -14.95
N ARG A 128 -6.82 -18.61 -15.54
CA ARG A 128 -7.57 -19.76 -14.99
C ARG A 128 -6.98 -21.11 -15.40
N THR A 129 -6.15 -21.11 -16.44
CA THR A 129 -5.46 -22.28 -16.99
C THR A 129 -3.97 -22.15 -16.78
N VAL A 130 -3.25 -23.27 -16.89
CA VAL A 130 -1.78 -23.25 -16.86
C VAL A 130 -1.22 -22.62 -18.14
N PRO A 131 -0.16 -21.79 -18.08
CA PRO A 131 0.48 -21.29 -16.86
C PRO A 131 -0.41 -20.27 -16.12
N PHE A 132 -0.63 -20.48 -14.81
CA PHE A 132 -1.52 -19.63 -14.00
C PHE A 132 -1.05 -18.17 -13.90
N TRP A 133 0.24 -17.93 -14.17
CA TRP A 133 0.87 -16.62 -14.15
C TRP A 133 1.59 -16.38 -15.45
N VAL A 134 1.33 -15.23 -16.07
CA VAL A 134 1.94 -14.87 -17.35
C VAL A 134 2.57 -13.49 -17.26
N HIS A 135 3.84 -13.42 -17.64
CA HIS A 135 4.61 -12.19 -17.75
C HIS A 135 5.91 -12.44 -18.56
N ALA A 136 6.37 -11.45 -19.33
CA ALA A 136 7.57 -11.56 -20.17
C ALA A 136 8.87 -11.80 -19.39
N SER A 137 8.91 -11.40 -18.11
CA SER A 137 10.07 -11.59 -17.23
C SER A 137 10.16 -12.98 -16.61
N LEU A 138 9.14 -13.83 -16.74
CA LEU A 138 9.17 -15.20 -16.20
C LEU A 138 9.96 -16.09 -17.16
N LYS A 139 11.28 -16.14 -16.96
CA LYS A 139 12.20 -16.97 -17.75
C LYS A 139 12.78 -18.06 -16.85
N PRO A 140 12.88 -19.31 -17.33
CA PRO A 140 13.58 -20.37 -16.60
C PRO A 140 15.02 -19.97 -16.26
N ARG A 141 15.49 -20.38 -15.09
CA ARG A 141 16.89 -20.32 -14.69
C ARG A 141 17.61 -21.52 -15.30
N GLU A 142 18.71 -21.27 -16.00
CA GLU A 142 19.42 -22.28 -16.82
C GLU A 142 20.15 -23.35 -15.99
N ASP A 143 20.08 -23.29 -14.66
CA ASP A 143 20.86 -24.15 -13.76
C ASP A 143 20.26 -25.56 -13.57
N THR A 144 19.21 -25.94 -14.32
CA THR A 144 18.54 -27.24 -14.17
C THR A 144 18.14 -27.86 -15.50
N ALA A 145 19.14 -28.21 -16.32
CA ALA A 145 19.04 -29.27 -17.32
C ALA A 145 20.33 -30.09 -17.27
N GLY A 146 20.22 -31.34 -16.81
CA GLY A 146 21.35 -32.25 -16.64
C GLY A 146 21.88 -32.83 -17.95
N ASP A 147 23.18 -33.15 -17.90
CA ASP A 147 23.78 -34.45 -18.23
C ASP A 147 23.61 -35.01 -19.66
N ALA A 148 24.66 -34.81 -20.48
CA ALA A 148 25.21 -35.80 -21.41
C ALA A 148 26.66 -35.43 -21.82
N SER A 149 27.63 -36.18 -21.27
CA SER A 149 28.98 -36.49 -21.77
C SER A 149 29.97 -35.37 -22.13
N SER A 150 31.02 -35.19 -21.30
CA SER A 150 32.42 -35.54 -21.63
C SER A 150 33.41 -35.10 -20.53
N GLU A 151 33.96 -36.10 -19.83
CA GLU A 151 35.32 -36.22 -19.26
C GLU A 151 36.08 -34.95 -18.76
N SER A 152 36.20 -34.85 -17.42
CA SER A 152 37.40 -34.72 -16.55
C SER A 152 38.65 -33.86 -16.93
N PRO A 153 39.57 -33.49 -15.97
CA PRO A 153 39.65 -33.91 -14.56
C PRO A 153 39.94 -32.81 -13.48
N ALA A 154 39.51 -33.15 -12.26
CA ALA A 154 40.20 -33.08 -10.96
C ALA A 154 40.71 -31.75 -10.37
N ARG A 155 40.27 -31.49 -9.12
CA ARG A 155 41.21 -31.45 -7.99
C ARG A 155 40.58 -32.01 -6.72
N VAL A 156 41.09 -33.16 -6.32
CA VAL A 156 40.82 -33.87 -5.06
C VAL A 156 41.62 -33.20 -3.96
N THR A 157 41.01 -32.95 -2.80
CA THR A 157 41.70 -32.94 -1.50
C THR A 157 40.80 -33.60 -0.48
N GLU A 158 41.12 -34.85 -0.15
CA GLU A 158 40.66 -35.54 1.05
C GLU A 158 41.73 -35.44 2.15
N ALA A 159 41.25 -35.42 3.39
CA ALA A 159 41.82 -35.91 4.65
C ALA A 159 41.38 -34.95 5.76
N SER A 160 40.88 -35.37 6.93
CA SER A 160 40.73 -36.68 7.55
C SER A 160 39.86 -36.47 8.81
N GLY A 161 39.13 -37.51 9.20
CA GLY A 161 38.14 -37.46 10.29
C GLY A 161 38.70 -37.31 11.71
N SER A 162 37.78 -37.09 12.65
CA SER A 162 37.86 -37.64 14.00
C SER A 162 36.44 -37.81 14.57
N LEU A 163 36.29 -38.87 15.35
CA LEU A 163 35.08 -39.45 15.92
C LEU A 163 34.70 -38.79 17.27
N GLU A 164 33.52 -39.15 17.79
CA GLU A 164 32.95 -38.95 19.15
C GLU A 164 32.02 -37.72 19.30
N ARG A 165 30.90 -37.66 20.03
CA ARG A 165 30.04 -38.60 20.80
C ARG A 165 28.93 -37.74 21.48
N ALA A 166 27.68 -38.24 21.49
CA ALA A 166 26.56 -38.05 22.45
C ALA A 166 26.00 -36.66 22.88
N GLY A 167 24.69 -36.65 23.18
CA GLY A 167 23.92 -35.67 23.97
C GLY A 167 23.04 -34.77 23.11
N ASP A 168 21.71 -34.95 23.01
CA ASP A 168 20.63 -34.70 23.98
C ASP A 168 20.45 -33.21 24.33
N GLY A 169 19.20 -32.72 24.24
CA GLY A 169 18.79 -31.39 24.68
C GLY A 169 17.88 -30.63 23.71
N ASP A 170 16.57 -30.75 23.93
CA ASP A 170 15.59 -29.73 23.55
C ASP A 170 15.94 -28.40 24.23
N GLU A 171 16.00 -27.29 23.48
CA GLU A 171 15.88 -25.96 24.05
C GLU A 171 14.97 -25.09 23.18
N ASP A 172 13.82 -24.83 23.77
CA ASP A 172 12.77 -23.92 23.33
C ASP A 172 13.25 -22.47 23.55
N ASP A 173 13.94 -21.88 22.57
CA ASP A 173 14.34 -20.48 22.70
C ASP A 173 13.20 -19.54 22.28
N SER A 174 12.42 -19.16 23.29
CA SER A 174 11.52 -18.01 23.27
C SER A 174 12.35 -16.75 23.47
N GLY A 175 13.04 -16.32 22.42
CA GLY A 175 13.77 -15.05 22.38
C GLY A 175 12.84 -13.88 22.07
N ASP A 176 12.35 -13.25 23.14
CA ASP A 176 11.98 -11.83 23.20
C ASP A 176 13.22 -10.99 22.86
N ASP A 177 13.18 -10.26 21.75
CA ASP A 177 14.09 -9.14 21.50
C ASP A 177 13.26 -7.98 20.96
N GLY A 178 13.02 -7.04 21.87
CA GLY A 178 12.47 -5.73 21.56
C GLY A 178 13.54 -4.82 20.99
N GLY A 179 13.12 -3.98 20.03
CA GLY A 179 13.85 -2.78 19.68
C GLY A 179 14.21 -2.67 18.20
N ASP A 180 13.25 -2.21 17.40
CA ASP A 180 13.52 -1.19 16.38
C ASP A 180 12.17 -0.55 16.01
N ASP A 181 11.78 0.48 16.78
CA ASP A 181 10.72 1.42 16.39
C ASP A 181 11.26 2.27 15.23
N GLY A 182 11.25 1.66 14.04
CA GLY A 182 11.26 2.38 12.79
C GLY A 182 9.96 3.15 12.69
N ASP A 183 10.04 4.44 12.98
CA ASP A 183 9.03 5.47 12.75
C ASP A 183 8.74 5.53 11.23
N ASP A 184 7.99 4.54 10.73
CA ASP A 184 7.38 4.56 9.41
C ASP A 184 6.24 5.60 9.52
N GLU A 185 6.60 6.86 9.28
CA GLU A 185 5.67 7.94 8.98
C GLU A 185 4.84 7.52 7.76
N GLU A 186 3.74 6.80 8.00
CA GLU A 186 2.66 6.63 7.04
C GLU A 186 2.08 8.03 6.81
N GLU A 187 2.66 8.78 5.87
CA GLU A 187 1.97 9.86 5.18
C GLU A 187 0.74 9.24 4.52
N GLU A 188 -0.37 9.18 5.26
CA GLU A 188 -1.68 9.07 4.67
C GLU A 188 -1.88 10.34 3.83
N ASP A 189 -1.49 10.24 2.56
CA ASP A 189 -1.98 11.10 1.49
C ASP A 189 -3.51 10.98 1.50
N VAL A 190 -4.15 11.87 2.23
CA VAL A 190 -5.57 12.17 2.11
C VAL A 190 -5.72 12.75 0.71
N PHE A 191 -6.00 11.86 -0.24
CA PHE A 191 -6.36 12.21 -1.60
C PHE A 191 -7.66 13.01 -1.53
N VAL A 192 -7.55 14.33 -1.45
CA VAL A 192 -8.68 15.23 -1.63
C VAL A 192 -9.17 14.98 -3.06
N ASP A 193 -10.41 14.55 -3.17
CA ASP A 193 -11.09 14.26 -4.43
C ASP A 193 -11.12 15.52 -5.30
N MET A 194 -10.10 15.70 -6.13
CA MET A 194 -9.95 16.80 -7.09
C MET A 194 -10.85 16.60 -8.32
N GLN A 195 -11.94 15.81 -8.19
CA GLN A 195 -12.88 15.50 -9.28
C GLN A 195 -14.31 15.96 -9.00
N LYS A 196 -14.50 17.00 -8.17
CA LYS A 196 -15.80 17.65 -8.03
C LYS A 196 -15.83 19.14 -8.38
N ALA A 197 -14.91 19.58 -9.25
CA ALA A 197 -14.91 20.93 -9.83
C ALA A 197 -15.65 21.00 -11.19
N ASP A 198 -16.54 20.04 -11.48
CA ASP A 198 -17.29 19.97 -12.75
C ASP A 198 -18.81 20.19 -12.58
N GLU A 199 -19.27 20.76 -11.46
CA GLU A 199 -20.71 21.10 -11.30
C GLU A 199 -21.01 22.61 -11.22
N GLU A 200 -20.01 23.48 -11.01
CA GLU A 200 -20.20 24.94 -11.01
C GLU A 200 -18.98 25.63 -11.64
N ASN A 201 -19.16 26.44 -12.69
CA ASN A 201 -18.10 27.23 -13.35
C ASN A 201 -17.59 28.36 -12.44
N LEU A 202 -17.03 28.02 -11.28
CA LEU A 202 -16.48 28.98 -10.34
C LEU A 202 -15.06 29.35 -10.77
N THR A 203 -14.75 30.63 -10.67
CA THR A 203 -13.39 31.14 -10.84
C THR A 203 -12.50 30.67 -9.67
N PHE A 204 -11.18 30.79 -9.85
CA PHE A 204 -10.22 30.49 -8.78
C PHE A 204 -10.50 31.31 -7.52
N GLU A 205 -10.81 32.61 -7.68
CA GLU A 205 -11.10 33.52 -6.58
C GLU A 205 -12.35 33.09 -5.83
N GLU A 206 -13.44 32.82 -6.54
CA GLU A 206 -14.70 32.35 -5.93
C GLU A 206 -14.51 31.02 -5.19
N THR A 207 -13.74 30.08 -5.77
CA THR A 207 -13.45 28.79 -5.13
C THR A 207 -12.63 28.99 -3.85
N LEU A 208 -11.63 29.88 -3.89
CA LEU A 208 -10.80 30.18 -2.74
C LEU A 208 -11.60 30.89 -1.64
N ASP A 209 -12.46 31.83 -1.99
CA ASP A 209 -13.33 32.56 -1.07
C ASP A 209 -14.34 31.60 -0.40
N GLN A 210 -14.95 30.68 -1.15
CA GLN A 210 -15.81 29.64 -0.57
C GLN A 210 -15.08 28.78 0.46
N HIS A 211 -13.83 28.40 0.19
CA HIS A 211 -13.01 27.66 1.16
C HIS A 211 -12.68 28.50 2.38
N ILE A 212 -12.37 29.78 2.21
CA ILE A 212 -12.12 30.72 3.32
C ILE A 212 -13.36 30.84 4.21
N ASP A 213 -14.53 31.06 3.63
CA ASP A 213 -15.80 31.20 4.35
C ASP A 213 -16.11 29.93 5.14
N THR A 214 -15.96 28.76 4.50
CA THR A 214 -16.15 27.46 5.16
C THR A 214 -15.24 27.31 6.38
N ILE A 215 -13.96 27.70 6.26
CA ILE A 215 -13.00 27.63 7.38
C ILE A 215 -13.38 28.61 8.50
N ILE A 216 -13.85 29.81 8.16
CA ILE A 216 -14.29 30.82 9.14
C ILE A 216 -15.53 30.34 9.90
N GLU A 217 -16.55 29.85 9.19
CA GLU A 217 -17.77 29.29 9.79
C GLU A 217 -17.44 28.09 10.69
N PHE A 218 -16.58 27.18 10.21
CA PHE A 218 -16.13 26.04 10.99
C PHE A 218 -15.39 26.48 12.27
N ALA A 219 -14.49 27.46 12.18
CA ALA A 219 -13.79 28.00 13.34
C ALA A 219 -14.76 28.63 14.35
N ASN A 220 -15.80 29.31 13.88
CA ASN A 220 -16.87 29.84 14.74
C ASN A 220 -17.66 28.72 15.41
N GLY A 221 -17.96 27.63 14.69
CA GLY A 221 -18.54 26.42 15.25
C GLY A 221 -17.66 25.80 16.35
N LEU A 222 -16.36 25.67 16.13
CA LEU A 222 -15.43 25.16 17.15
C LEU A 222 -15.38 26.05 18.41
N LYS A 223 -15.42 27.38 18.24
CA LYS A 223 -15.52 28.30 19.39
C LYS A 223 -16.81 28.06 20.18
N TYR A 224 -17.93 27.82 19.51
CA TYR A 224 -19.19 27.46 20.17
C TYR A 224 -19.05 26.14 20.93
N GLN A 225 -18.44 25.13 20.31
CA GLN A 225 -18.26 23.79 20.89
C GLN A 225 -17.41 23.77 22.16
N ARG A 226 -16.51 24.75 22.34
CA ARG A 226 -15.67 24.89 23.54
C ARG A 226 -16.46 24.85 24.85
N ARG A 227 -17.73 25.30 24.86
CA ARG A 227 -18.60 25.29 26.05
C ARG A 227 -18.94 23.89 26.55
N PHE A 228 -18.96 22.89 25.67
CA PHE A 228 -19.36 21.52 26.00
C PHE A 228 -18.19 20.68 26.53
N ARG A 229 -16.94 21.12 26.31
CA ARG A 229 -15.72 20.40 26.73
C ARG A 229 -15.73 18.92 26.34
N ASP A 230 -16.29 18.59 25.17
CA ASP A 230 -16.38 17.21 24.68
C ASP A 230 -15.03 16.73 24.13
N GLN A 231 -14.43 15.77 24.82
CA GLN A 231 -13.14 15.19 24.45
C GLN A 231 -13.20 14.37 23.15
N ARG A 232 -14.37 13.80 22.81
CA ARG A 232 -14.54 13.03 21.57
C ARG A 232 -14.47 13.95 20.36
N MET A 233 -15.07 15.14 20.45
CA MET A 233 -14.99 16.16 19.40
C MET A 233 -13.55 16.66 19.21
N LEU A 234 -12.80 16.83 20.30
CA LEU A 234 -11.38 17.19 20.23
C LEU A 234 -10.54 16.10 19.54
N GLN A 235 -10.72 14.83 19.92
CA GLN A 235 -10.04 13.70 19.28
C GLN A 235 -10.40 13.55 17.80
N ALA A 236 -11.67 13.76 17.45
CA ALA A 236 -12.11 13.76 16.06
C ALA A 236 -11.44 14.89 15.26
N LEU A 237 -11.36 16.10 15.82
CA LEU A 237 -10.66 17.22 15.20
C LEU A 237 -9.17 16.96 15.00
N GLU A 238 -8.49 16.39 15.98
CA GLU A 238 -7.06 16.09 15.90
C GLU A 238 -6.76 14.97 14.90
N ARG A 239 -7.60 13.92 14.88
CA ARG A 239 -7.46 12.78 13.98
C ARG A 239 -7.78 13.15 12.53
N ASP A 240 -8.95 13.75 12.30
CA ASP A 240 -9.45 14.01 10.94
C ASP A 240 -8.90 15.32 10.37
N GLY A 241 -8.59 16.31 11.21
CA GLY A 241 -8.02 17.61 10.82
C GLY A 241 -6.48 17.68 10.91
N GLY A 242 -5.81 16.61 11.33
CA GLY A 242 -4.38 16.63 11.64
C GLY A 242 -3.48 17.14 10.51
N ALA A 243 -3.70 16.68 9.28
CA ALA A 243 -2.95 17.12 8.10
C ALA A 243 -3.12 18.63 7.82
N PHE A 244 -4.37 19.12 7.85
CA PHE A 244 -4.68 20.53 7.69
C PHE A 244 -4.05 21.39 8.79
N LEU A 245 -4.12 20.96 10.05
CA LEU A 245 -3.51 21.66 11.17
C LEU A 245 -1.98 21.72 11.06
N ARG A 246 -1.33 20.66 10.57
CA ARG A 246 0.11 20.67 10.28
C ARG A 246 0.46 21.69 9.19
N LEU A 247 -0.29 21.71 8.08
CA LEU A 247 -0.14 22.71 7.03
C LEU A 247 -0.30 24.14 7.57
N ALA A 248 -1.38 24.41 8.31
CA ALA A 248 -1.64 25.72 8.90
C ALA A 248 -0.50 26.16 9.84
N ARG A 249 0.01 25.26 10.70
CA ARG A 249 1.16 25.54 11.58
C ARG A 249 2.43 25.82 10.79
N ALA A 250 2.68 25.08 9.70
CA ALA A 250 3.83 25.31 8.83
C ALA A 250 3.76 26.70 8.17
N CYS A 251 2.61 27.09 7.63
CA CYS A 251 2.37 28.42 7.05
C CYS A 251 2.61 29.54 8.07
N LEU A 252 2.02 29.43 9.28
CA LEU A 252 2.21 30.42 10.34
C LEU A 252 3.64 30.48 10.85
N THR A 253 4.35 29.36 10.89
CA THR A 253 5.77 29.30 11.30
C THR A 253 6.65 29.98 10.26
N LYS A 254 6.39 29.72 8.96
CA LYS A 254 7.05 30.42 7.84
C LYS A 254 6.81 31.94 7.94
N GLU A 255 5.59 32.37 8.20
CA GLU A 255 5.25 33.79 8.37
C GLU A 255 6.00 34.42 9.56
N LYS A 256 6.00 33.78 10.73
CA LYS A 256 6.71 34.27 11.93
C LYS A 256 8.21 34.41 11.71
N ARG A 257 8.83 33.46 10.99
CA ARG A 257 10.27 33.50 10.65
C ARG A 257 10.58 34.67 9.73
N LEU A 258 9.78 34.88 8.67
CA LEU A 258 9.97 35.98 7.72
C LEU A 258 9.73 37.37 8.36
N LYS A 259 8.82 37.46 9.32
CA LYS A 259 8.56 38.70 10.09
C LYS A 259 9.56 38.94 11.22
N SER A 260 10.44 37.99 11.52
CA SER A 260 11.47 38.16 12.54
C SER A 260 12.59 39.04 12.00
N THR A 261 12.73 40.24 12.55
CA THR A 261 13.79 41.22 12.24
C THR A 261 15.20 40.76 12.56
N ARG A 262 15.37 39.61 13.23
CA ARG A 262 16.66 39.07 13.65
C ARG A 262 17.24 38.14 12.59
N GLY A 263 17.57 38.68 11.41
CA GLY A 263 18.52 38.11 10.45
C GLY A 263 18.47 36.60 10.20
N GLY A 264 17.28 35.99 10.23
CA GLY A 264 17.14 34.56 9.96
C GLY A 264 17.44 34.29 8.49
N LYS A 265 18.37 33.37 8.20
CA LYS A 265 18.61 32.88 6.83
C LYS A 265 17.26 32.60 6.18
N THR A 266 17.03 33.17 5.00
CA THR A 266 15.91 32.77 4.15
C THR A 266 15.95 31.25 4.00
N PRO A 267 14.90 30.52 4.40
CA PRO A 267 14.94 29.07 4.41
C PRO A 267 15.26 28.57 3.02
N SER A 268 16.10 27.54 2.94
CA SER A 268 16.36 26.87 1.67
C SER A 268 15.03 26.35 1.13
N THR A 269 14.81 26.52 -0.18
CA THR A 269 13.61 26.05 -0.89
C THR A 269 13.41 24.53 -0.76
N TRP A 270 14.43 23.81 -0.27
CA TRP A 270 14.49 22.35 -0.18
C TRP A 270 14.57 21.81 1.26
N GLU A 271 14.33 22.63 2.28
CA GLU A 271 14.23 22.12 3.65
C GLU A 271 12.92 21.32 3.83
N THR A 272 13.04 20.08 4.32
CA THR A 272 11.88 19.21 4.62
C THR A 272 10.86 19.90 5.52
N SER A 273 11.34 20.75 6.46
CA SER A 273 10.50 21.52 7.39
C SER A 273 9.64 22.62 6.74
N THR A 274 9.98 23.05 5.51
CA THR A 274 9.27 24.11 4.77
C THR A 274 8.54 23.61 3.53
N SER A 275 8.69 22.32 3.19
CA SER A 275 8.07 21.66 2.03
C SER A 275 6.55 21.84 2.00
N ALA A 276 5.85 21.59 3.12
CA ALA A 276 4.40 21.71 3.22
C ALA A 276 3.89 23.15 3.02
N ALA A 277 4.69 24.17 3.34
CA ALA A 277 4.34 25.58 3.21
C ALA A 277 5.05 26.27 2.03
N MET A 278 5.51 25.52 1.04
CA MET A 278 6.30 26.04 -0.09
C MET A 278 5.54 27.15 -0.85
N TYR A 279 4.28 26.91 -1.19
CA TYR A 279 3.44 27.83 -1.96
C TYR A 279 2.82 28.98 -1.14
N TYR A 280 2.95 28.94 0.19
CA TYR A 280 2.41 30.00 1.06
C TYR A 280 3.24 31.28 0.96
N ARG A 281 2.59 32.40 0.61
CA ARG A 281 3.19 33.74 0.60
C ARG A 281 2.88 34.46 1.91
N ALA A 282 3.91 34.95 2.59
CA ALA A 282 3.74 35.66 3.85
C ALA A 282 3.10 37.03 3.64
N ARG A 283 2.23 37.43 4.57
CA ARG A 283 1.62 38.77 4.56
C ARG A 283 2.67 39.83 4.86
N PRO A 284 2.60 41.02 4.26
CA PRO A 284 3.49 42.13 4.57
C PRO A 284 3.44 42.49 6.06
N THR A 285 4.52 43.10 6.55
CA THR A 285 4.51 43.80 7.84
C THR A 285 3.90 45.19 7.62
N TYR A 286 3.20 45.73 8.61
CA TYR A 286 2.62 47.09 8.55
C TYR A 286 3.64 48.18 8.17
N ALA A 287 4.93 47.96 8.39
CA ALA A 287 6.01 48.87 7.97
C ALA A 287 6.28 48.86 6.45
N ALA A 288 5.96 47.76 5.75
CA ALA A 288 6.16 47.62 4.30
C ALA A 288 4.92 47.99 3.48
N GLU A 289 3.77 48.20 4.12
CA GLU A 289 2.53 48.68 3.47
C GLU A 289 2.52 50.21 3.25
N GLN A 290 3.44 50.97 3.86
CA GLN A 290 3.54 52.43 3.70
C GLN A 290 4.55 52.86 2.61
N ASP A 291 5.33 51.94 2.06
CA ASP A 291 6.37 52.20 1.06
C ASP A 291 5.95 51.76 -0.38
N ASN A 292 4.66 51.47 -0.61
CA ASN A 292 4.11 51.08 -1.90
C ASN A 292 2.75 51.75 -2.15
#